data_AF-A0A7C7WII7-F1
#
_entry.id   AF-A0A7C7WII7-F1
#
_cell.length_a   1.000
_cell.length_b   1.000
_cell.length_c   1.000
_cell.angle_alpha   90.00
_cell.angle_beta   90.00
_cell.angle_gamma   90.00
#
_symmetry.space_group_name_H-M   'P 1'
#
loop_
_entity.id
_entity.type
_entity.pdbx_description
1 polymer ?
#
loop_
_entity_poly.entity_id
_entity_poly.type
_entity_poly.pdbx_seq_one_letter_code
_entity_poly.pdbx_strand_id
1 'polypeptide(L)'
;MAGPNGLVSSPDGRWFYIGGWSDRALVRLSRGQTPIRIDAAPVGFNVDNVRWGNDGHIVVAGHVTRCPDTNDCELAAARVATVDPDTLEVQQRVDYKGNEFFRLGTVAIEVDDEVWVGGIRGSLGIARFPR
;
A
#
# COMPACT_ATOMS: atom_id res chain seq x y z
N MET A 1 -5.69 13.78 -6.69
CA MET A 1 -5.69 12.31 -6.56
C MET A 1 -6.49 11.71 -7.69
N ALA A 2 -5.86 10.93 -8.55
CA ALA A 2 -6.54 10.06 -9.51
C ALA A 2 -6.43 8.63 -8.99
N GLY A 3 -7.56 7.93 -8.86
CA GLY A 3 -7.61 6.61 -8.24
C GLY A 3 -7.33 6.58 -6.73
N PRO A 4 -8.03 7.36 -5.88
CA PRO A 4 -8.06 7.06 -4.45
C PRO A 4 -8.72 5.69 -4.26
N ASN A 5 -8.04 4.75 -3.61
CA ASN A 5 -8.46 3.34 -3.57
C ASN A 5 -8.71 2.89 -2.11
N GLY A 6 -7.72 2.30 -1.45
CA GLY A 6 -7.83 1.88 -0.05
C GLY A 6 -8.04 3.05 0.90
N LEU A 7 -8.81 2.81 1.98
CA LEU A 7 -9.12 3.83 2.99
C LEU A 7 -9.17 3.21 4.39
N VAL A 8 -8.51 3.86 5.36
CA VAL A 8 -8.71 3.66 6.81
C VAL A 8 -8.79 5.00 7.53
N SER A 9 -9.37 5.03 8.72
CA SER A 9 -9.35 6.19 9.62
C SER A 9 -8.41 5.96 10.81
N SER A 10 -7.83 7.02 11.35
CA SER A 10 -7.15 6.98 12.66
C SER A 10 -8.10 6.52 13.77
N PRO A 11 -7.60 5.86 14.83
CA PRO A 11 -8.41 5.44 15.98
C PRO A 11 -9.17 6.60 16.65
N ASP A 12 -8.58 7.79 16.66
CA ASP A 12 -9.18 9.02 17.20
C ASP A 12 -10.15 9.71 16.21
N GLY A 13 -10.28 9.19 14.99
CA GLY A 13 -11.15 9.72 13.94
C GLY A 13 -10.74 11.07 13.36
N ARG A 14 -9.53 11.58 13.66
CA ARG A 14 -9.04 12.88 13.18
C ARG A 14 -8.40 12.84 11.80
N TRP A 15 -8.02 11.66 11.31
CA TRP A 15 -7.33 11.49 10.03
C TRP A 15 -7.96 10.37 9.19
N PHE A 16 -7.94 10.57 7.88
CA PHE A 16 -8.12 9.53 6.88
C PHE A 16 -6.78 9.23 6.23
N TYR A 17 -6.51 7.95 5.97
CA TYR A 17 -5.35 7.49 5.24
C TYR A 17 -5.83 6.76 4.00
N ILE A 18 -5.39 7.25 2.84
CA ILE A 18 -5.95 6.92 1.54
C ILE A 18 -4.84 6.40 0.65
N GLY A 19 -5.00 5.23 0.05
CA GLY A 19 -4.13 4.74 -1.00
C GLY A 19 -4.31 5.58 -2.26
N GLY A 20 -3.32 6.40 -2.61
CA GLY A 20 -3.30 7.16 -3.86
C GLY A 20 -2.68 6.31 -4.97
N TRP A 21 -3.52 5.64 -5.77
CA TRP A 21 -3.04 4.69 -6.78
C TRP A 21 -2.14 5.36 -7.82
N SER A 22 -2.56 6.47 -8.42
CA SER A 22 -1.72 7.21 -9.38
C SER A 22 -0.64 8.05 -8.71
N ASP A 23 -0.91 8.54 -7.50
CA ASP A 23 0.03 9.34 -6.70
C ASP A 23 1.21 8.51 -6.18
N ARG A 24 1.06 7.17 -6.17
CA ARG A 24 2.03 6.21 -5.61
C ARG A 24 2.45 6.54 -4.18
N ALA A 25 1.45 6.89 -3.38
CA ALA A 25 1.63 7.42 -2.05
C ALA A 25 0.48 6.98 -1.13
N LEU A 26 0.75 6.97 0.18
CA LEU A 26 -0.30 7.08 1.18
C LEU A 26 -0.62 8.55 1.39
N VAL A 27 -1.88 8.95 1.22
CA VAL A 27 -2.33 10.32 1.45
C VAL A 27 -3.00 10.41 2.82
N ARG A 28 -2.56 11.34 3.66
CA ARG A 28 -3.15 11.65 4.97
C ARG A 28 -4.00 12.91 4.87
N LEU A 29 -5.29 12.81 5.19
CA LEU A 29 -6.29 13.86 5.07
C LEU A 29 -6.92 14.16 6.42
N SER A 30 -6.91 15.41 6.88
CA SER A 30 -7.55 15.80 8.15
C SER A 30 -9.08 15.70 8.07
N ARG A 31 -9.72 15.22 9.15
CA ARG A 31 -11.17 15.23 9.33
C ARG A 31 -11.59 16.33 10.31
N GLY A 32 -12.56 17.16 9.91
CA GLY A 32 -13.16 18.17 10.79
C GLY A 32 -12.27 19.40 11.06
N GLN A 33 -11.20 19.60 10.29
CA GLN A 33 -10.35 20.79 10.38
C GLN A 33 -10.64 21.75 9.22
N THR A 34 -10.48 23.05 9.46
CA THR A 34 -10.57 24.09 8.43
C THR A 34 -9.42 25.09 8.64
N PRO A 35 -8.48 25.25 7.68
CA PRO A 35 -8.44 24.55 6.39
C PRO A 35 -8.17 23.04 6.55
N ILE A 36 -8.59 22.27 5.54
CA ILE A 36 -8.26 20.84 5.46
C ILE A 36 -6.75 20.71 5.24
N ARG A 37 -6.10 19.85 6.01
CA ARG A 37 -4.70 19.47 5.83
C ARG A 37 -4.60 18.18 5.01
N ILE A 38 -3.69 18.20 4.04
CA ILE A 38 -3.37 17.07 3.17
C ILE A 38 -1.85 16.90 3.19
N ASP A 39 -1.39 15.74 3.61
CA ASP A 39 0.02 15.32 3.50
C ASP A 39 0.08 14.04 2.66
N ALA A 40 1.26 13.70 2.14
CA ALA A 40 1.47 12.47 1.39
C ALA A 40 2.82 11.82 1.75
N ALA A 41 2.81 10.49 1.86
CA ALA A 41 4.00 9.65 2.04
C ALA A 41 4.25 8.89 0.73
N PRO A 42 5.25 9.28 -0.08
CA PRO A 42 5.57 8.56 -1.32
C PRO A 42 6.07 7.14 -1.00
N VAL A 43 5.41 6.13 -1.55
CA VAL A 43 5.78 4.72 -1.35
C VAL A 43 6.38 4.10 -2.62
N GLY A 44 6.26 4.78 -3.76
CA GLY A 44 6.92 4.40 -5.01
C GLY A 44 6.19 3.34 -5.84
N PHE A 45 5.02 2.87 -5.40
CA PHE A 45 4.18 1.91 -6.13
C PHE A 45 2.70 2.31 -6.08
N ASN A 46 1.91 1.76 -7.00
CA ASN A 46 0.49 2.07 -7.10
C ASN A 46 -0.26 1.42 -5.92
N VAL A 47 -0.63 2.22 -4.92
CA VAL A 47 -1.30 1.73 -3.70
C VAL A 47 -2.73 1.33 -4.03
N ASP A 48 -3.08 0.10 -3.70
CA ASP A 48 -4.41 -0.47 -3.90
C ASP A 48 -5.16 -0.47 -2.57
N ASN A 49 -4.77 -1.28 -1.58
CA ASN A 49 -5.40 -1.30 -0.26
C ASN A 49 -4.47 -0.83 0.87
N VAL A 50 -5.10 -0.36 1.94
CA VAL A 50 -4.43 0.09 3.17
C VAL A 50 -5.09 -0.57 4.39
N ARG A 51 -4.31 -0.92 5.40
CA ARG A 51 -4.76 -1.54 6.66
C ARG A 51 -3.93 -1.02 7.82
N TRP A 52 -4.46 -1.10 9.05
CA TRP A 52 -3.64 -0.97 10.24
C TRP A 52 -2.78 -2.24 10.42
N GLY A 53 -1.51 -2.05 10.72
CA GLY A 53 -0.58 -3.10 11.15
C GLY A 53 -0.66 -3.35 12.67
N ASN A 54 0.15 -4.27 13.16
CA ASN A 54 0.08 -4.72 14.56
C ASN A 54 0.75 -3.74 15.52
N ASP A 55 1.66 -2.90 15.04
CA ASP A 55 2.42 -1.92 15.82
C ASP A 55 1.91 -0.48 15.66
N GLY A 56 0.70 -0.31 15.10
CA GLY A 56 0.12 1.00 14.84
C GLY A 56 0.65 1.71 13.59
N HIS A 57 1.52 1.09 12.80
CA HIS A 57 1.82 1.58 11.45
C HIS A 57 0.68 1.24 10.49
N ILE A 58 0.68 1.92 9.34
CA ILE A 58 -0.26 1.65 8.26
C ILE A 58 0.43 0.74 7.25
N VAL A 59 -0.12 -0.44 7.05
CA VAL A 59 0.28 -1.36 5.99
C VAL A 59 -0.33 -0.88 4.69
N VAL A 60 0.51 -0.61 3.70
CA VAL A 60 0.11 -0.18 2.36
C VAL A 60 0.53 -1.24 1.36
N ALA A 61 -0.42 -1.69 0.53
CA ALA A 61 -0.20 -2.77 -0.41
C ALA A 61 -0.66 -2.37 -1.81
N GLY A 62 0.04 -2.88 -2.81
CA GLY A 62 -0.27 -2.60 -4.20
C GLY A 62 0.74 -3.26 -5.12
N HIS A 63 0.97 -2.66 -6.27
CA HIS A 63 1.81 -3.22 -7.32
C HIS A 63 2.48 -2.12 -8.13
N VAL A 64 3.48 -2.48 -8.92
CA VAL A 64 4.09 -1.55 -9.88
C VAL A 64 3.55 -1.90 -11.26
N THR A 65 2.75 -1.00 -11.83
CA THR A 65 2.44 -0.99 -13.25
C THR A 65 3.33 0.07 -13.94
N ARG A 66 4.61 -0.25 -14.16
CA ARG A 66 5.48 0.56 -15.01
C ARG A 66 5.87 -0.25 -16.22
N CYS A 67 5.21 0.04 -17.32
CA CYS A 67 5.73 -0.24 -18.65
C CYS A 67 6.09 1.13 -19.24
N PRO A 68 7.34 1.58 -19.14
CA PRO A 68 7.79 2.63 -20.06
C PRO A 68 7.56 2.14 -21.51
N ASP A 69 7.50 3.04 -22.49
CA ASP A 69 7.44 2.66 -23.91
C ASP A 69 8.71 1.91 -24.40
N THR A 70 9.67 1.68 -23.50
CA THR A 70 10.86 0.86 -23.69
C THR A 70 10.70 -0.50 -23.01
N ASN A 71 11.45 -1.51 -23.49
CA ASN A 71 11.33 -2.92 -23.10
C ASN A 71 11.56 -3.24 -21.60
N ASP A 72 11.98 -2.27 -20.78
CA ASP A 72 12.34 -2.46 -19.37
C ASP A 72 11.15 -2.18 -18.46
N CYS A 73 10.15 -3.06 -18.52
CA CYS A 73 8.98 -3.00 -17.64
C CYS A 73 9.38 -3.33 -16.19
N GLU A 74 9.32 -2.35 -15.30
CA GLU A 74 9.34 -2.63 -13.87
C GLU A 74 7.95 -3.13 -13.46
N LEU A 75 7.82 -4.45 -13.42
CA LEU A 75 6.65 -5.11 -12.88
C LEU A 75 6.98 -5.62 -11.49
N ALA A 76 6.09 -5.35 -10.54
CA ALA A 76 6.05 -6.03 -9.26
C ALA A 76 4.60 -6.47 -9.05
N ALA A 77 4.39 -7.79 -8.96
CA ALA A 77 3.09 -8.36 -8.68
C ALA A 77 2.55 -7.88 -7.33
N ALA A 78 3.42 -7.72 -6.34
CA ALA A 78 3.05 -7.14 -5.06
C ALA A 78 4.19 -6.30 -4.48
N ARG A 79 3.85 -5.11 -3.96
CA ARG A 79 4.67 -4.35 -3.03
C ARG A 79 3.90 -4.08 -1.75
N VAL A 80 4.60 -4.16 -0.64
CA VAL A 80 4.08 -3.82 0.68
C VAL A 80 5.07 -2.93 1.40
N ALA A 81 4.57 -1.88 2.03
CA ALA A 81 5.33 -1.05 2.96
C ALA A 81 4.51 -0.81 4.23
N THR A 82 5.19 -0.42 5.30
CA THR A 82 4.58 0.13 6.50
C THR A 82 4.87 1.64 6.55
N VAL A 83 3.88 2.43 6.97
CA VAL A 83 4.00 3.89 7.07
C VAL A 83 3.66 4.32 8.50
N ASP A 84 4.55 5.07 9.13
CA ASP A 84 4.28 5.69 10.42
C ASP A 84 3.18 6.77 10.24
N PRO A 85 2.04 6.68 10.95
CA PRO A 85 0.90 7.57 10.74
C PRO A 85 1.16 9.02 11.16
N ASP A 86 2.14 9.26 12.02
CA ASP A 86 2.49 10.56 12.60
C ASP A 86 3.61 11.23 11.79
N THR A 87 4.69 10.51 11.54
CA THR A 87 5.89 11.02 10.85
C THR A 87 5.82 10.87 9.33
N LEU A 88 4.97 9.98 8.83
CA LEU A 88 4.90 9.57 7.42
C LEU A 88 6.19 8.89 6.90
N GLU A 89 7.02 8.37 7.81
CA GLU A 89 8.17 7.54 7.45
C GLU A 89 7.71 6.23 6.80
N VAL A 90 8.31 5.86 5.67
CA VAL A 90 7.96 4.69 4.87
C VAL A 90 9.05 3.63 4.98
N GLN A 91 8.66 2.41 5.33
CA GLN A 91 9.55 1.24 5.32
C GLN A 91 9.03 0.16 4.37
N GLN A 92 9.79 -0.12 3.31
CA GLN A 92 9.47 -1.19 2.38
C GLN A 92 9.64 -2.56 3.06
N ARG A 93 8.67 -3.46 2.87
CA ARG A 93 8.65 -4.81 3.45
C ARG A 93 8.73 -5.89 2.39
N VAL A 94 7.93 -5.74 1.33
CA VAL A 94 7.83 -6.75 0.27
C VAL A 94 8.03 -6.08 -1.08
N ASP A 95 8.91 -6.68 -1.90
CA ASP A 95 8.99 -6.43 -3.33
C ASP A 95 8.99 -7.78 -4.05
N TYR A 96 7.81 -8.20 -4.50
CA TYR A 96 7.61 -9.50 -5.09
C TYR A 96 7.24 -9.38 -6.57
N LYS A 97 8.08 -9.96 -7.43
CA LYS A 97 7.90 -9.96 -8.89
C LYS A 97 6.72 -10.78 -9.37
N GLY A 98 6.23 -11.71 -8.55
CA GLY A 98 5.18 -12.64 -8.95
C GLY A 98 5.73 -13.90 -9.60
N ASN A 99 4.82 -14.84 -9.85
CA ASN A 99 5.07 -16.05 -10.62
C ASN A 99 3.77 -16.47 -11.32
N GLU A 100 3.76 -17.65 -11.94
CA GLU A 100 2.57 -18.14 -12.63
C GLU A 100 1.34 -18.32 -11.73
N PHE A 101 1.56 -18.54 -10.43
CA PHE A 101 0.54 -18.79 -9.40
C PHE A 101 0.05 -17.52 -8.70
N PHE A 102 0.90 -16.48 -8.58
CA PHE A 102 0.58 -15.21 -7.93
C PHE A 102 1.07 -14.05 -8.79
N ARG A 103 0.14 -13.41 -9.51
CA ARG A 103 0.44 -12.42 -10.56
C ARG A 103 0.12 -10.99 -10.16
N LEU A 104 -0.79 -10.79 -9.20
CA LEU A 104 -1.19 -9.46 -8.75
C LEU A 104 -1.67 -9.51 -7.29
N GLY A 105 -1.00 -8.75 -6.43
CA GLY A 105 -1.34 -8.51 -5.03
C GLY A 105 -1.92 -7.11 -4.87
N THR A 106 -2.89 -6.98 -3.97
CA THR A 106 -3.63 -5.72 -3.77
C THR A 106 -3.83 -5.36 -2.31
N VAL A 107 -3.75 -6.31 -1.39
CA VAL A 107 -3.93 -6.09 0.05
C VAL A 107 -2.88 -6.87 0.82
N ALA A 108 -2.46 -6.33 1.96
CA ALA A 108 -1.60 -7.04 2.89
C ALA A 108 -2.04 -6.81 4.34
N ILE A 109 -1.74 -7.79 5.18
CA ILE A 109 -1.86 -7.73 6.63
C ILE A 109 -0.56 -8.28 7.26
N GLU A 110 -0.25 -7.81 8.46
CA GLU A 110 0.80 -8.41 9.29
C GLU A 110 0.20 -9.54 10.13
N VAL A 111 0.89 -10.68 10.18
CA VAL A 111 0.52 -11.86 10.98
C VAL A 111 1.79 -12.31 11.69
N ASP A 112 1.88 -12.07 13.00
CA ASP A 112 3.09 -12.33 13.79
C ASP A 112 4.35 -11.71 13.14
N ASP A 113 5.32 -12.54 12.73
CA ASP A 113 6.56 -12.17 12.05
C ASP A 113 6.47 -12.25 10.51
N GLU A 114 5.25 -12.32 9.95
CA GLU A 114 5.00 -12.42 8.52
C GLU A 114 4.12 -11.29 7.97
N VAL A 115 4.22 -11.10 6.65
CA VAL A 115 3.31 -10.30 5.84
C VAL A 115 2.55 -11.22 4.89
N TRP A 116 1.23 -11.19 4.97
CA TRP A 116 0.35 -12.00 4.13
C TRP A 116 -0.31 -11.11 3.08
N VAL A 117 -0.19 -11.48 1.81
CA VAL A 117 -0.65 -10.69 0.67
C VAL A 117 -1.78 -11.43 -0.05
N GLY A 118 -2.94 -10.76 -0.11
CA GLY A 118 -4.08 -11.18 -0.90
C GLY A 118 -3.93 -10.73 -2.35
N GLY A 119 -4.34 -11.58 -3.28
CA GLY A 119 -4.22 -11.33 -4.72
C GLY A 119 -5.52 -11.42 -5.49
N ILE A 120 -5.49 -10.88 -6.71
CA ILE A 120 -6.58 -10.93 -7.69
C ILE A 120 -6.01 -11.29 -9.07
N ARG A 121 -6.88 -11.47 -10.09
CA ARG A 121 -6.48 -11.55 -11.52
C ARG A 121 -5.32 -12.52 -11.81
N GLY A 122 -5.50 -13.79 -11.46
CA GLY A 122 -4.48 -14.82 -11.69
C GLY A 122 -3.54 -15.05 -10.52
N SER A 123 -3.87 -14.51 -9.34
CA SER A 123 -3.34 -14.97 -8.06
C SER A 123 -4.27 -16.02 -7.46
N LEU A 124 -3.77 -17.24 -7.27
CA LEU A 124 -4.55 -18.42 -6.89
C LEU A 124 -4.35 -18.84 -5.42
N GLY A 125 -3.84 -17.94 -4.59
CA GLY A 125 -3.64 -18.18 -3.16
C GLY A 125 -3.22 -16.91 -2.40
N ILE A 126 -2.81 -17.08 -1.15
CA ILE A 126 -2.24 -16.03 -0.30
C ILE A 126 -0.73 -16.18 -0.32
N ALA A 127 -0.02 -15.12 -0.73
CA ALA A 127 1.43 -15.09 -0.65
C ALA A 127 1.85 -14.70 0.77
N ARG A 128 2.87 -15.37 1.33
CA ARG A 128 3.38 -15.14 2.68
C ARG A 128 4.86 -14.81 2.59
N PHE A 129 5.28 -13.80 3.33
CA PHE A 129 6.67 -13.33 3.38
C PHE A 129 7.10 -13.13 4.82
N PRO A 130 8.34 -13.46 5.20
CA PRO A 130 8.87 -13.02 6.49
C PRO A 130 9.01 -11.48 6.51
N ARG A 131 8.87 -10.88 7.70
CA ARG A 131 8.92 -9.42 7.90
C ARG A 131 10.33 -8.83 7.86
#